data_AF-A0A9D7YDX0-F1
#
_entry.id   AF-A0A9D7YDX0-F1
#
_cell.length_a   1.000
_cell.length_b   1.000
_cell.length_c   1.000
_cell.angle_alpha   90.00
_cell.angle_beta   90.00
_cell.angle_gamma   90.00
#
_symmetry.space_group_name_H-M   'P 1'
#
loop_
_entity.id
_entity.type
_entity.pdbx_description
1 polymer ?
#
loop_
_entity_poly.entity_id
_entity_poly.type
_entity_poly.pdbx_seq_one_letter_code
_entity_poly.pdbx_strand_id
1 'polypeptide(L)'
;MEIPIKNIKENCCDGDLGNYKFIKMDEEDTNGSTCDKVIECHDKYYLVEEKSVILSFLHNCCKELNVNLDDYKYQSNDIEHLKISEITELIHPINIEIKKRILADSIVNLTNTSAKKASNTTDILNKKFDNKKTANMSVFYLYCSSGHFVDRIIHIWLSRYKKTLFIECKKLKQKLDDKCKNFE
;
A
#
# COMPACT_ATOMS: atom_id res chain seq x y z
N MET A 1 -22.24 -9.20 -2.53
CA MET A 1 -21.42 -8.15 -3.19
C MET A 1 -20.05 -8.73 -3.50
N GLU A 2 -19.39 -8.20 -4.53
CA GLU A 2 -18.14 -8.70 -5.08
C GLU A 2 -17.14 -7.58 -5.31
N ILE A 3 -15.84 -7.88 -5.17
CA ILE A 3 -14.76 -6.95 -5.47
C ILE A 3 -13.81 -7.61 -6.47
N PRO A 4 -13.51 -6.98 -7.62
CA PRO A 4 -12.38 -7.38 -8.45
C PRO A 4 -11.08 -7.33 -7.64
N ILE A 5 -10.35 -8.44 -7.52
CA ILE A 5 -9.13 -8.50 -6.69
C ILE A 5 -8.08 -7.48 -7.14
N LYS A 6 -8.06 -7.16 -8.44
CA LYS A 6 -7.22 -6.10 -9.00
C LYS A 6 -7.39 -4.73 -8.32
N ASN A 7 -8.54 -4.47 -7.70
CA ASN A 7 -8.84 -3.21 -7.02
C ASN A 7 -8.35 -3.16 -5.57
N ILE A 8 -7.83 -4.26 -5.02
CA ILE A 8 -7.36 -4.35 -3.61
C ILE A 8 -5.97 -5.01 -3.47
N LYS A 9 -5.31 -5.30 -4.59
CA LYS A 9 -3.94 -5.83 -4.67
C LYS A 9 -2.94 -4.73 -5.02
N GLU A 10 -1.64 -5.03 -5.03
CA GLU A 10 -0.58 -4.10 -5.50
C GLU A 10 -0.77 -3.75 -6.99
N ASN A 11 -0.25 -2.59 -7.41
CA ASN A 11 -0.41 -2.03 -8.76
C ASN A 11 -1.86 -1.65 -9.10
N CYS A 12 -2.58 -1.16 -8.09
CA CYS A 12 -3.97 -0.71 -8.23
C CYS A 12 -4.08 0.81 -8.22
N CYS A 13 -3.00 1.54 -7.88
CA CYS A 13 -2.99 2.99 -7.84
C CYS A 13 -2.73 3.59 -9.24
N ASP A 14 -3.79 3.78 -10.05
CA ASP A 14 -3.74 4.46 -11.36
C ASP A 14 -3.96 5.98 -11.26
N GLY A 15 -3.45 6.61 -10.19
CA GLY A 15 -3.70 8.03 -9.94
C GLY A 15 -3.11 8.94 -11.03
N ASP A 16 -3.90 9.91 -11.52
CA ASP A 16 -3.39 11.02 -12.32
C ASP A 16 -2.43 11.88 -11.49
N LEU A 17 -1.14 11.66 -11.72
CA LEU A 17 -0.04 12.37 -11.08
C LEU A 17 0.80 13.13 -12.12
N GLY A 18 0.21 13.52 -13.27
CA GLY A 18 0.95 14.08 -14.41
C GLY A 18 1.82 15.31 -14.14
N ASN A 19 1.59 16.02 -13.03
CA ASN A 19 2.38 17.17 -12.61
C ASN A 19 3.60 16.79 -11.74
N TYR A 20 3.76 15.52 -11.38
CA TYR A 20 4.88 15.04 -10.57
C TYR A 20 5.90 14.29 -11.42
N LYS A 21 7.18 14.52 -11.12
CA LYS A 21 8.26 13.80 -11.78
C LYS A 21 8.48 12.46 -11.10
N PHE A 22 8.39 11.40 -11.87
CA PHE A 22 8.67 10.02 -11.43
C PHE A 22 10.07 9.61 -11.87
N ILE A 23 10.79 8.93 -10.98
CA ILE A 23 12.01 8.22 -11.32
C ILE A 23 11.67 6.73 -11.40
N LYS A 24 11.91 6.13 -12.55
CA LYS A 24 11.68 4.72 -12.81
C LYS A 24 12.90 3.92 -12.32
N MET A 25 12.80 3.38 -11.12
CA MET A 25 13.94 2.69 -10.50
C MET A 25 14.27 1.35 -11.14
N ASP A 26 13.30 0.68 -11.75
CA ASP A 26 13.52 -0.58 -12.48
C ASP A 26 14.44 -0.40 -13.70
N GLU A 27 14.55 0.81 -14.26
CA GLU A 27 15.51 1.13 -15.33
C GLU A 27 16.93 1.37 -14.79
N GLU A 28 17.05 1.63 -13.47
CA GLU A 28 18.29 2.03 -12.81
C GLU A 28 18.98 0.92 -12.01
N ASP A 29 18.27 -0.18 -11.74
CA ASP A 29 18.77 -1.36 -11.05
C ASP A 29 18.44 -2.63 -11.81
N THR A 30 19.48 -3.34 -12.27
CA THR A 30 19.33 -4.57 -13.04
C THR A 30 19.25 -5.83 -12.17
N ASN A 31 19.56 -5.76 -10.87
CA ASN A 31 19.76 -6.95 -10.03
C ASN A 31 19.08 -6.88 -8.64
N GLY A 32 18.75 -5.69 -8.13
CA GLY A 32 18.10 -5.50 -6.85
C GLY A 32 16.61 -5.16 -6.96
N SER A 33 15.92 -5.18 -5.82
CA SER A 33 14.53 -4.72 -5.70
C SER A 33 14.51 -3.26 -5.25
N THR A 34 13.80 -2.40 -5.95
CA THR A 34 13.62 -0.99 -5.62
C THR A 34 12.19 -0.69 -5.19
N CYS A 35 11.96 0.51 -4.68
CA CYS A 35 10.61 0.97 -4.40
C CYS A 35 9.79 1.11 -5.68
N ASP A 36 8.50 0.77 -5.58
CA ASP A 36 7.61 0.67 -6.75
C ASP A 36 7.56 1.99 -7.52
N LYS A 37 7.57 3.13 -6.82
CA LYS A 37 7.69 4.46 -7.43
C LYS A 37 8.59 5.36 -6.59
N VAL A 38 9.29 6.29 -7.25
CA VAL A 38 9.98 7.40 -6.59
C VAL A 38 9.48 8.71 -7.17
N ILE A 39 9.04 9.60 -6.28
CA ILE A 39 8.50 10.90 -6.64
C ILE A 39 9.53 11.96 -6.27
N GLU A 40 9.93 12.74 -7.26
CA GLU A 40 10.82 13.88 -7.05
C GLU A 40 10.02 15.15 -6.77
N CYS A 41 10.31 15.75 -5.61
CA CYS A 41 9.86 17.10 -5.27
C CYS A 41 11.06 18.06 -5.22
N HIS A 42 10.79 19.34 -4.95
CA HIS A 42 11.84 20.37 -4.97
C HIS A 42 12.96 20.08 -3.96
N ASP A 43 12.60 19.72 -2.73
CA ASP A 43 13.50 19.60 -1.59
C ASP A 43 13.89 18.15 -1.23
N LYS A 44 13.09 17.16 -1.62
CA LYS A 44 13.32 15.75 -1.28
C LYS A 44 12.73 14.76 -2.28
N TYR A 45 13.10 13.49 -2.14
CA TYR A 45 12.41 12.37 -2.76
C TYR A 45 11.39 11.71 -1.81
N TYR A 46 10.28 11.25 -2.38
CA TYR A 46 9.32 10.38 -1.70
C TYR A 46 9.40 8.98 -2.30
N LEU A 47 9.64 7.99 -1.44
CA LEU A 47 9.62 6.59 -1.81
C LEU A 47 8.20 6.07 -1.67
N VAL A 48 7.72 5.32 -2.66
CA VAL A 48 6.34 4.85 -2.70
C VAL A 48 6.32 3.35 -2.86
N GLU A 49 5.57 2.68 -1.98
CA GLU A 49 5.27 1.26 -2.05
C GLU A 49 3.76 1.06 -2.10
N GLU A 50 3.27 0.24 -3.01
CA GLU A 50 1.89 -0.23 -2.99
C GLU A 50 1.80 -1.48 -2.11
N LYS A 51 0.76 -1.57 -1.28
CA LYS A 51 0.55 -2.69 -0.35
C LYS A 51 -0.88 -3.18 -0.40
N SER A 52 -1.02 -4.50 -0.49
CA SER A 52 -2.31 -5.21 -0.45
C SER A 52 -2.85 -5.33 0.98
N VAL A 53 -3.04 -4.20 1.68
CA VAL A 53 -3.41 -4.18 3.11
C VAL A 53 -4.72 -4.93 3.38
N ILE A 54 -5.76 -4.67 2.58
CA ILE A 54 -7.07 -5.31 2.72
C ILE A 54 -6.95 -6.81 2.49
N LEU A 55 -6.30 -7.23 1.40
CA LEU A 55 -6.16 -8.64 1.06
C LEU A 55 -5.38 -9.40 2.14
N SER A 56 -4.28 -8.83 2.63
CA SER A 56 -3.47 -9.40 3.71
C SER A 56 -4.29 -9.55 5.00
N PHE A 57 -5.06 -8.52 5.36
CA PHE A 57 -5.95 -8.55 6.51
C PHE A 57 -7.02 -9.64 6.39
N LEU A 58 -7.74 -9.69 5.26
CA LEU A 58 -8.79 -10.69 5.02
C LEU A 58 -8.22 -12.11 5.05
N HIS A 59 -7.09 -12.33 4.38
CA HIS A 59 -6.41 -13.61 4.37
C HIS A 59 -6.02 -14.07 5.77
N ASN A 60 -5.48 -13.18 6.60
CA ASN A 60 -5.10 -13.52 7.97
C ASN A 60 -6.30 -13.72 8.90
N CYS A 61 -7.42 -13.01 8.67
CA CYS A 61 -8.68 -13.31 9.36
C CYS A 61 -9.25 -14.69 8.96
N CYS A 62 -9.20 -15.06 7.68
CA CYS A 62 -9.58 -16.40 7.23
C CYS A 62 -8.70 -17.48 7.87
N LYS A 63 -7.38 -17.25 7.95
CA LYS A 63 -6.45 -18.15 8.66
C LYS A 63 -6.80 -18.35 10.13
N GLU A 64 -7.16 -17.28 10.85
CA GLU A 64 -7.61 -17.37 12.25
C GLU A 64 -8.84 -18.29 12.41
N LEU A 65 -9.66 -18.39 11.38
CA LEU A 65 -10.85 -19.26 11.32
C LEU A 65 -10.58 -20.64 10.71
N ASN A 66 -9.33 -20.97 10.37
CA ASN A 66 -8.94 -22.19 9.65
C ASN A 66 -9.67 -22.38 8.30
N VAL A 67 -9.94 -21.28 7.58
CA VAL A 67 -10.49 -21.32 6.22
C VAL A 67 -9.52 -20.73 5.21
N ASN A 68 -9.56 -21.21 3.96
CA ASN A 68 -8.76 -20.65 2.89
C ASN A 68 -9.50 -19.49 2.22
N LEU A 69 -8.81 -18.36 2.03
CA LEU A 69 -9.37 -17.20 1.32
C LEU A 69 -9.65 -17.55 -0.15
N ASP A 70 -8.86 -18.45 -0.75
CA ASP A 70 -9.00 -18.85 -2.16
C ASP A 70 -10.35 -19.49 -2.47
N ASP A 71 -10.99 -20.13 -1.48
CA ASP A 71 -12.33 -20.72 -1.62
C ASP A 71 -13.42 -19.68 -1.88
N TYR A 72 -13.12 -18.39 -1.60
CA TYR A 72 -14.02 -17.26 -1.81
C TYR A 72 -13.67 -16.44 -3.05
N LYS A 73 -12.73 -16.93 -3.88
CA LYS A 73 -12.39 -16.36 -5.17
C LYS A 73 -13.17 -17.04 -6.28
N TYR A 74 -13.47 -16.29 -7.33
CA TYR A 74 -14.06 -16.84 -8.55
C TYR A 74 -13.67 -15.98 -9.75
N GLN A 75 -13.75 -16.57 -10.94
CA GLN A 75 -13.59 -15.82 -12.18
C GLN A 75 -14.94 -15.39 -12.76
N SER A 76 -14.95 -14.16 -13.28
CA SER A 76 -16.04 -13.59 -14.07
C SER A 76 -15.45 -12.67 -15.14
N ASN A 77 -15.76 -12.90 -16.41
CA ASN A 77 -15.25 -12.11 -17.55
C ASN A 77 -13.72 -11.89 -17.52
N ASP A 78 -12.95 -12.96 -17.33
CA ASP A 78 -11.46 -12.94 -17.21
C ASP A 78 -10.89 -12.09 -16.07
N ILE A 79 -11.75 -11.63 -15.16
CA ILE A 79 -11.37 -10.92 -13.95
C ILE A 79 -11.54 -11.88 -12.77
N GLU A 80 -10.57 -11.90 -11.88
CA GLU A 80 -10.68 -12.60 -10.60
C GLU A 80 -11.39 -11.70 -9.58
N HIS A 81 -12.46 -12.22 -8.99
CA HIS A 81 -13.31 -11.53 -8.02
C HIS A 81 -13.24 -12.22 -6.65
N LEU A 82 -13.46 -11.44 -5.61
CA LEU A 82 -13.56 -11.88 -4.23
C LEU A 82 -14.99 -11.70 -3.73
N LYS A 83 -15.58 -12.77 -3.17
CA LYS A 83 -16.92 -12.77 -2.56
C LYS A 83 -16.89 -12.04 -1.21
N ILE A 84 -16.75 -10.72 -1.25
CA ILE A 84 -16.49 -9.93 -0.04
C ILE A 84 -17.61 -10.03 0.99
N SER A 85 -18.87 -10.12 0.57
CA SER A 85 -19.99 -10.26 1.50
C SER A 85 -19.86 -11.53 2.35
N GLU A 86 -19.60 -12.67 1.71
CA GLU A 86 -19.42 -13.96 2.38
C GLU A 86 -18.23 -13.90 3.36
N ILE A 87 -17.10 -13.31 2.95
CA ILE A 87 -15.94 -13.16 3.82
C ILE A 87 -16.25 -12.23 4.99
N THR A 88 -16.94 -11.10 4.76
CA THR A 88 -17.26 -10.15 5.83
C THR A 88 -18.18 -10.74 6.88
N GLU A 89 -19.14 -11.58 6.46
CA GLU A 89 -20.01 -12.35 7.35
C GLU A 89 -19.21 -13.39 8.12
N LEU A 90 -18.33 -14.13 7.42
CA LEU A 90 -17.46 -15.14 8.01
C LEU A 90 -16.55 -14.57 9.10
N ILE A 91 -15.90 -13.43 8.86
CA ILE A 91 -14.98 -12.80 9.82
C ILE A 91 -15.72 -11.94 10.86
N HIS A 92 -17.02 -11.72 10.71
CA HIS A 92 -17.81 -10.90 11.64
C HIS A 92 -17.66 -11.35 13.11
N PRO A 93 -17.76 -12.65 13.44
CA PRO A 93 -17.69 -13.14 14.83
C PRO A 93 -16.31 -13.02 15.47
N ILE A 94 -15.22 -12.82 14.70
CA ILE A 94 -13.88 -12.67 15.27
C ILE A 94 -13.87 -11.45 16.19
N ASN A 95 -13.35 -11.65 17.40
CA ASN A 95 -13.22 -10.61 18.42
C ASN A 95 -12.46 -9.39 17.88
N ILE A 96 -12.90 -8.19 18.27
CA ILE A 96 -12.34 -6.93 17.78
C ILE A 96 -10.85 -6.75 18.12
N GLU A 97 -10.39 -7.22 19.28
CA GLU A 97 -8.97 -7.16 19.67
C GLU A 97 -8.11 -8.12 18.83
N ILE A 98 -8.68 -9.29 18.46
CA ILE A 98 -8.01 -10.22 17.54
C ILE A 98 -7.89 -9.59 16.15
N LYS A 99 -8.94 -8.96 15.61
CA LYS A 99 -8.87 -8.23 14.33
C LYS A 99 -7.81 -7.14 14.34
N LYS A 100 -7.71 -6.38 15.44
CA LYS A 100 -6.67 -5.34 15.61
C LYS A 100 -5.26 -5.94 15.59
N ARG A 101 -5.03 -7.05 16.31
CA ARG A 101 -3.76 -7.79 16.28
C ARG A 101 -3.42 -8.26 14.87
N ILE A 102 -4.36 -8.93 14.20
CA ILE A 102 -4.19 -9.42 12.82
C ILE A 102 -3.82 -8.28 11.86
N LEU A 103 -4.49 -7.12 11.95
CA LEU A 103 -4.13 -5.98 11.11
C LEU A 103 -2.73 -5.45 11.46
N ALA A 104 -2.39 -5.31 12.74
CA ALA A 104 -1.07 -4.87 13.18
C ALA A 104 0.04 -5.76 12.61
N ASP A 105 -0.13 -7.08 12.69
CA ASP A 105 0.81 -8.06 12.15
C ASP A 105 0.89 -7.96 10.62
N SER A 106 -0.26 -7.77 9.96
CA SER A 106 -0.32 -7.57 8.50
C SER A 106 0.47 -6.33 8.08
N ILE A 107 0.33 -5.22 8.80
CA ILE A 107 1.05 -3.97 8.56
C ILE A 107 2.56 -4.19 8.73
N VAL A 108 2.98 -4.78 9.85
CA VAL A 108 4.40 -5.01 10.15
C VAL A 108 5.04 -5.90 9.09
N ASN A 109 4.37 -6.99 8.69
CA ASN A 109 4.89 -7.88 7.66
C ASN A 109 5.01 -7.17 6.30
N LEU A 110 4.00 -6.39 5.92
CA LEU A 110 4.01 -5.64 4.67
C LEU A 110 5.11 -4.56 4.65
N THR A 111 5.36 -3.87 5.75
CA THR A 111 6.38 -2.81 5.81
C THR A 111 7.81 -3.36 5.94
N ASN A 112 8.00 -4.50 6.62
CA ASN A 112 9.32 -5.13 6.74
C ASN A 112 9.93 -5.49 5.38
N THR A 113 9.11 -5.90 4.42
CA THR A 113 9.57 -6.18 3.04
C THR A 113 10.07 -4.93 2.31
N SER A 114 9.67 -3.74 2.76
CA SER A 114 9.98 -2.47 2.09
C SER A 114 11.29 -1.84 2.56
N ALA A 115 11.80 -2.22 3.74
CA ALA A 115 13.02 -1.62 4.30
C ALA A 115 14.24 -1.86 3.38
N LYS A 116 14.38 -3.08 2.85
CA LYS A 116 15.46 -3.43 1.92
C LYS A 116 15.34 -2.68 0.60
N LYS A 117 14.12 -2.59 0.04
CA LYS A 117 13.84 -1.82 -1.17
C LYS A 117 14.17 -0.34 -0.99
N ALA A 118 13.76 0.25 0.14
CA ALA A 118 14.01 1.65 0.46
C ALA A 118 15.51 1.95 0.59
N SER A 119 16.26 1.07 1.25
CA SER A 119 17.73 1.19 1.35
C SER A 119 18.39 1.16 -0.03
N ASN A 120 18.05 0.16 -0.85
CA ASN A 120 18.62 0.01 -2.19
C ASN A 120 18.28 1.20 -3.10
N THR A 121 17.02 1.66 -3.07
CA THR A 121 16.57 2.85 -3.79
C THR A 121 17.33 4.10 -3.36
N THR A 122 17.57 4.26 -2.05
CA THR A 122 18.35 5.38 -1.49
C THR A 122 19.79 5.36 -2.00
N ASP A 123 20.42 4.19 -2.07
CA ASP A 123 21.79 4.05 -2.56
C ASP A 123 21.92 4.44 -4.04
N ILE A 124 20.93 4.07 -4.86
CA ILE A 124 20.87 4.45 -6.28
C ILE A 124 20.69 5.97 -6.41
N LEU A 125 19.74 6.55 -5.67
CA LEU A 125 19.50 8.00 -5.66
C LEU A 125 20.75 8.79 -5.27
N ASN A 126 21.47 8.34 -4.24
CA ASN A 126 22.71 8.98 -3.80
C ASN A 126 23.83 8.95 -4.84
N LYS A 127 23.88 7.91 -5.68
CA LYS A 127 24.95 7.71 -6.68
C LYS A 127 24.65 8.37 -8.02
N LYS A 128 23.38 8.36 -8.45
CA LYS A 128 22.97 8.72 -9.81
C LYS A 128 22.12 10.00 -9.89
N PHE A 129 21.58 10.49 -8.78
CA PHE A 129 20.67 11.63 -8.72
C PHE A 129 21.14 12.68 -7.69
N ASP A 130 20.30 13.65 -7.35
CA ASP A 130 20.63 14.71 -6.41
C ASP A 130 20.63 14.18 -4.96
N ASN A 131 21.82 13.82 -4.47
CA ASN A 131 22.01 13.30 -3.11
C ASN A 131 21.57 14.28 -2.01
N LYS A 132 21.39 15.58 -2.29
CA LYS A 132 20.89 16.52 -1.28
C LYS A 132 19.43 16.25 -0.92
N LYS A 133 18.67 15.66 -1.84
CA LYS A 133 17.25 15.32 -1.69
C LYS A 133 16.99 13.99 -1.00
N THR A 134 18.03 13.21 -0.68
CA THR A 134 17.90 11.90 -0.02
C THR A 134 17.86 12.01 1.52
N ALA A 135 18.12 13.20 2.07
CA ALA A 135 18.00 13.44 3.50
C ALA A 135 16.54 13.38 3.95
N ASN A 136 16.25 12.60 4.99
CA ASN A 136 14.92 12.47 5.61
C ASN A 136 13.79 12.06 4.63
N MET A 137 14.11 11.25 3.62
CA MET A 137 13.11 10.69 2.72
C MET A 137 12.03 9.93 3.51
N SER A 138 10.78 10.15 3.11
CA SER A 138 9.65 9.42 3.67
C SER A 138 9.22 8.31 2.72
N VAL A 139 8.85 7.17 3.30
CA VAL A 139 8.19 6.08 2.57
C VAL A 139 6.68 6.24 2.73
N PHE A 140 5.98 6.34 1.61
CA PHE A 140 4.53 6.31 1.50
C PHE A 140 4.08 4.90 1.16
N TYR A 141 3.20 4.34 2.01
CA TYR A 141 2.61 3.03 1.80
C TYR A 141 1.20 3.22 1.25
N LEU A 142 1.00 2.94 -0.02
CA LEU A 142 -0.29 3.09 -0.66
C LEU A 142 -1.14 1.83 -0.48
N TYR A 143 -2.43 2.02 -0.33
CA TYR A 143 -3.41 0.94 -0.40
C TYR A 143 -4.63 1.38 -1.20
N CYS A 144 -5.23 0.45 -1.93
CA CYS A 144 -6.52 0.70 -2.54
C CYS A 144 -7.65 0.42 -1.57
N SER A 145 -8.67 1.27 -1.64
CA SER A 145 -9.95 1.08 -0.97
C SER A 145 -10.86 0.25 -1.88
N SER A 146 -11.55 -0.72 -1.30
CA SER A 146 -12.54 -1.53 -2.01
C SER A 146 -13.87 -0.82 -2.26
N GLY A 147 -14.13 0.32 -1.59
CA GLY A 147 -15.43 1.00 -1.59
C GLY A 147 -16.46 0.40 -0.62
N HIS A 148 -16.05 -0.50 0.27
CA HIS A 148 -16.93 -1.24 1.19
C HIS A 148 -16.60 -0.98 2.67
N PHE A 149 -17.42 -1.52 3.58
CA PHE A 149 -17.30 -1.28 5.02
C PHE A 149 -15.93 -1.68 5.60
N VAL A 150 -15.28 -2.71 5.04
CA VAL A 150 -13.93 -3.13 5.45
C VAL A 150 -12.92 -1.98 5.34
N ASP A 151 -13.08 -1.08 4.37
CA ASP A 151 -12.19 0.07 4.20
C ASP A 151 -12.26 1.04 5.37
N ARG A 152 -13.44 1.22 5.97
CA ARG A 152 -13.60 2.09 7.15
C ARG A 152 -12.83 1.53 8.34
N ILE A 153 -12.89 0.23 8.54
CA ILE A 153 -12.16 -0.45 9.62
C ILE A 153 -10.65 -0.27 9.42
N ILE A 154 -10.17 -0.57 8.22
CA ILE A 154 -8.76 -0.42 7.84
C ILE A 154 -8.32 1.04 8.00
N HIS A 155 -9.08 2.00 7.48
CA HIS A 155 -8.75 3.42 7.55
C HIS A 155 -8.62 3.94 9.00
N ILE A 156 -9.59 3.63 9.86
CA ILE A 156 -9.56 4.03 11.27
C ILE A 156 -8.32 3.48 11.96
N TRP A 157 -7.96 2.23 11.69
CA TRP A 157 -6.82 1.61 12.36
C TRP A 157 -5.47 2.03 11.78
N LEU A 158 -5.35 2.23 10.46
CA LEU A 158 -4.17 2.81 9.82
C LEU A 158 -3.90 4.23 10.33
N SER A 159 -4.94 5.04 10.58
CA SER A 159 -4.79 6.39 11.14
C SER A 159 -4.13 6.42 12.53
N ARG A 160 -4.14 5.29 13.26
CA ARG A 160 -3.52 5.14 14.58
C ARG A 160 -2.03 4.78 14.49
N TYR A 161 -1.58 4.25 13.35
CA TYR A 161 -0.16 3.96 13.06
C TYR A 161 0.58 5.23 12.63
N LYS A 162 0.69 6.21 13.54
CA LYS A 162 1.23 7.56 13.25
C LYS A 162 2.66 7.58 12.70
N LYS A 163 3.47 6.54 12.94
CA LYS A 163 4.86 6.46 12.47
C LYS A 163 4.99 6.08 10.99
N THR A 164 3.96 5.45 10.41
CA THR A 164 4.00 4.89 9.06
C THR A 164 2.91 5.53 8.20
N LEU A 165 3.30 6.22 7.14
CA LEU A 165 2.37 6.96 6.29
C LEU A 165 1.66 6.01 5.33
N PHE A 166 0.59 5.37 5.81
CA PHE A 166 -0.36 4.71 4.93
C PHE A 166 -1.30 5.73 4.30
N ILE A 167 -1.39 5.71 2.98
CA ILE A 167 -2.18 6.65 2.18
C ILE A 167 -3.09 5.85 1.27
N GLU A 168 -4.39 6.14 1.29
CA GLU A 168 -5.31 5.59 0.30
C GLU A 168 -4.92 6.14 -1.09
N CYS A 169 -4.78 5.30 -2.12
CA CYS A 169 -4.25 5.73 -3.44
C CYS A 169 -4.89 7.02 -3.97
N LYS A 170 -6.21 7.15 -3.83
CA LYS A 170 -6.97 8.33 -4.29
C LYS A 170 -6.58 9.64 -3.60
N LYS A 171 -5.96 9.56 -2.43
CA LYS A 171 -5.49 10.71 -1.63
C LYS A 171 -4.01 11.03 -1.85
N LEU A 172 -3.29 10.26 -2.66
CA LEU A 172 -1.88 10.49 -2.91
C LEU A 172 -1.62 11.87 -3.52
N LYS A 173 -2.39 12.28 -4.55
CA LYS A 173 -2.26 13.59 -5.19
C LYS A 173 -2.40 14.73 -4.19
N GLN A 174 -3.49 14.71 -3.41
CA GLN A 174 -3.71 15.69 -2.33
C GLN A 174 -2.54 15.70 -1.34
N LYS A 175 -2.03 14.53 -0.95
CA LYS A 175 -0.92 14.45 0.00
C LYS A 175 0.38 15.02 -0.57
N LEU A 176 0.63 14.82 -1.86
CA LEU A 176 1.78 15.37 -2.55
C LEU A 176 1.63 16.88 -2.77
N ASP A 177 0.43 17.37 -3.04
CA ASP A 177 0.15 18.82 -3.13
C ASP A 177 0.52 19.50 -1.80
N ASP A 178 0.05 18.95 -0.68
CA ASP A 178 0.38 19.45 0.67
C ASP A 178 1.88 19.37 1.01
N LYS A 179 2.62 18.46 0.39
CA LYS A 179 4.01 18.16 0.78
C LYS A 179 5.05 18.78 -0.15
N CYS A 180 4.71 18.95 -1.42
CA CYS A 180 5.64 19.39 -2.46
C CYS A 180 5.39 20.82 -2.95
N LYS A 181 4.19 21.39 -2.72
CA LYS A 181 3.89 22.79 -3.11
C LYS A 181 4.08 23.82 -1.99
N ASN A 182 4.24 23.40 -0.73
CA ASN A 182 4.27 24.31 0.43
C ASN A 182 5.60 25.07 0.64
N PHE A 183 6.42 25.28 -0.40
CA PHE A 183 7.70 25.98 -0.29
C PHE A 183 8.00 26.90 -1.49
N GLU A 184 6.98 27.59 -2.00
CA GLU A 184 7.19 28.83 -2.78
C GLU A 184 7.12 30.05 -1.85
#